data_AF-A0A1D2M0P1-F1
#
_entry.id   AF-A0A1D2M0P1-F1
#
_cell.length_a   1.000
_cell.length_b   1.000
_cell.length_c   1.000
_cell.angle_alpha   90.00
_cell.angle_beta   90.00
_cell.angle_gamma   90.00
#
_symmetry.space_group_name_H-M   'P 1'
#
loop_
_entity.id
_entity.type
_entity.pdbx_description
1 polymer ?
#
loop_
_entity_poly.entity_id
_entity_poly.type
_entity_poly.pdbx_seq_one_letter_code
_entity_poly.pdbx_strand_id
1 'polypeptide(L)'
;MKFITLFATALFFAGLQWSQSANISTVTVEQGGSPRLINLGTVDSKSYFADRDLNRNWTDAKVFCKTLGMKLATITTSTQIAFLKNVYNGTTFS
;
A
#
# COMPACT_ATOMS: atom_id res chain seq x y z
N MET A 1 -35.12 47.09 -19.26
CA MET A 1 -36.43 46.79 -18.62
C MET A 1 -36.64 45.29 -18.78
N LYS A 2 -36.82 44.43 -17.78
CA LYS A 2 -37.36 44.58 -16.43
C LYS A 2 -36.88 43.35 -15.63
N PHE A 3 -36.19 43.57 -14.52
CA PHE A 3 -35.75 42.53 -13.59
C PHE A 3 -36.95 41.96 -12.84
N ILE A 4 -37.03 40.64 -12.73
CA ILE A 4 -37.97 39.98 -11.81
C ILE A 4 -37.16 39.01 -10.96
N THR A 5 -36.85 39.47 -9.76
CA THR A 5 -36.30 38.71 -8.64
C THR A 5 -37.48 38.29 -7.76
N LEU A 6 -37.65 37.00 -7.44
CA LEU A 6 -38.48 36.57 -6.31
C LEU A 6 -37.87 35.35 -5.59
N PHE A 7 -37.29 35.65 -4.44
CA PHE A 7 -37.31 34.98 -3.13
C PHE A 7 -37.41 33.44 -3.03
N ALA A 8 -36.28 32.89 -2.57
CA ALA A 8 -36.12 32.13 -1.33
C ALA A 8 -37.17 31.06 -0.98
N THR A 9 -36.79 29.80 -1.19
CA THR A 9 -37.08 28.73 -0.22
C THR A 9 -35.76 28.16 0.26
N ALA A 10 -35.23 28.76 1.33
CA ALA A 10 -34.20 28.15 2.14
C ALA A 10 -34.80 26.89 2.79
N LEU A 11 -34.54 25.71 2.22
CA LEU A 11 -34.75 24.46 2.94
C LEU A 11 -33.61 24.33 3.95
N PHE A 12 -33.90 24.82 5.14
CA PHE A 12 -33.22 24.51 6.39
C PHE A 12 -33.32 23.00 6.64
N PHE A 13 -32.40 22.23 6.04
CA PHE A 13 -32.02 20.97 6.66
C PHE A 13 -30.99 21.29 7.73
N ALA A 14 -31.49 21.58 8.93
CA ALA A 14 -30.74 21.32 10.16
C ALA A 14 -30.56 19.79 10.29
N GLY A 15 -29.73 19.22 9.43
CA GLY A 15 -29.21 17.87 9.56
C GLY A 15 -27.83 18.01 10.16
N LEU A 16 -27.74 17.67 11.45
CA LEU A 16 -26.52 17.46 12.20
C LEU A 16 -25.37 16.99 11.30
N GLN A 17 -24.26 17.72 11.36
CA GLN A 17 -22.94 17.22 11.00
C GLN A 17 -22.65 15.98 11.85
N TRP A 18 -22.91 14.81 11.30
CA TRP A 18 -22.01 13.71 11.48
C TRP A 18 -21.08 13.79 10.28
N SER A 19 -19.89 14.36 10.52
CA SER A 19 -18.72 13.81 9.86
C SER A 19 -18.79 12.33 10.19
N GLN A 20 -19.33 11.52 9.28
CA GLN A 20 -18.83 10.17 9.18
C GLN A 20 -17.38 10.43 8.84
N SER A 21 -16.52 10.43 9.88
CA SER A 21 -15.25 9.77 9.72
C SER A 21 -15.66 8.50 9.02
N ALA A 22 -15.45 8.43 7.70
CA ALA A 22 -15.18 7.18 7.08
C ALA A 22 -14.16 6.63 8.06
N ASN A 23 -14.61 5.67 8.87
CA ASN A 23 -13.68 4.76 9.45
C ASN A 23 -12.95 4.35 8.19
N ILE A 24 -11.72 4.80 8.03
CA ILE A 24 -10.80 4.14 7.15
C ILE A 24 -10.67 2.80 7.88
N SER A 25 -11.68 1.93 7.69
CA SER A 25 -11.45 0.56 7.28
C SER A 25 -10.43 0.78 6.21
N THR A 26 -9.18 0.60 6.62
CA THR A 26 -8.04 0.53 5.72
C THR A 26 -8.60 -0.12 4.49
N VAL A 27 -8.74 0.66 3.42
CA VAL A 27 -8.95 0.11 2.11
C VAL A 27 -7.62 -0.58 1.91
N THR A 28 -7.52 -1.81 2.41
CA THR A 28 -6.58 -2.79 1.96
C THR A 28 -6.96 -2.87 0.51
N VAL A 29 -6.22 -2.11 -0.30
CA VAL A 29 -6.24 -2.29 -1.72
C VAL A 29 -5.87 -3.77 -1.86
N GLU A 30 -6.86 -4.64 -2.03
CA GLU A 30 -6.63 -6.01 -2.45
C GLU A 30 -6.18 -5.94 -3.91
N GLN A 31 -4.97 -5.44 -4.09
CA GLN A 31 -4.13 -5.65 -5.25
C GLN A 31 -3.60 -7.09 -5.17
N GLY A 32 -4.47 -8.10 -5.05
CA GLY A 32 -4.06 -9.52 -5.00
C GLY A 32 -2.82 -9.78 -4.14
N GLY A 33 -2.68 -9.06 -3.03
CA GLY A 33 -1.44 -8.93 -2.28
C GLY A 33 -1.45 -9.93 -1.14
N SER A 34 -0.56 -10.92 -1.18
CA SER A 34 -0.44 -11.89 -0.10
C SER A 34 -0.24 -11.17 1.25
N PRO A 35 -1.05 -11.47 2.29
CA PRO A 35 -1.00 -10.79 3.59
C PRO A 35 0.34 -10.97 4.34
N ARG A 36 1.29 -11.69 3.74
CA ARG A 36 2.61 -12.00 4.28
C ARG A 36 3.74 -11.13 3.73
N LEU A 37 3.47 -10.29 2.73
CA LEU A 37 4.50 -9.44 2.11
C LEU A 37 4.53 -8.03 2.69
N ILE A 38 5.73 -7.61 3.09
CA ILE A 38 6.05 -6.25 3.52
C ILE A 38 6.69 -5.52 2.34
N ASN A 39 6.11 -4.40 1.90
CA ASN A 39 6.70 -3.57 0.86
C ASN A 39 7.93 -2.83 1.41
N LEU A 40 9.11 -3.08 0.81
CA LEU A 40 10.36 -2.43 1.19
C LEU A 40 10.58 -1.11 0.42
N GLY A 41 9.93 -0.95 -0.74
CA GLY A 41 10.01 0.20 -1.63
C GLY A 41 10.61 -0.14 -3.00
N THR A 42 10.92 0.91 -3.77
CA THR A 42 11.36 0.80 -5.17
C THR A 42 12.71 1.47 -5.39
N VAL A 43 13.61 0.77 -6.09
CA VAL A 43 14.91 1.28 -6.51
C VAL A 43 15.24 0.70 -7.90
N ASP A 44 15.82 1.50 -8.79
CA ASP A 44 16.16 1.08 -10.16
C ASP A 44 15.00 0.42 -10.93
N SER A 45 13.79 0.97 -10.81
CA SER A 45 12.55 0.42 -11.40
C SER A 45 12.20 -1.02 -10.93
N LYS A 46 12.74 -1.47 -9.80
CA LYS A 46 12.39 -2.73 -9.14
C LYS A 46 11.73 -2.46 -7.80
N SER A 47 10.57 -3.05 -7.58
CA SER A 47 9.90 -3.05 -6.28
C SER A 47 10.32 -4.28 -5.48
N TYR A 48 10.74 -4.06 -4.23
CA TYR A 48 11.23 -5.11 -3.34
C TYR A 48 10.20 -5.37 -2.24
N PHE A 49 10.04 -6.65 -1.91
CA PHE A 49 9.14 -7.10 -0.87
C PHE A 49 9.86 -8.11 0.00
N ALA A 50 9.59 -8.02 1.29
CA ALA A 50 10.04 -8.93 2.31
C ALA A 50 8.92 -9.89 2.66
N ASP A 51 9.27 -11.15 2.88
CA ASP A 51 8.37 -12.11 3.49
C ASP A 51 8.46 -11.98 5.01
N ARG A 52 7.31 -11.95 5.69
CA ARG A 52 7.26 -11.99 7.16
C ARG A 52 7.66 -13.37 7.69
N ASP A 53 7.50 -14.43 6.90
CA ASP A 53 7.87 -15.79 7.29
C ASP A 53 9.34 -16.07 6.97
N LEU A 54 10.20 -15.98 8.00
CA LEU A 54 11.66 -16.13 7.85
C LEU A 54 12.11 -17.59 7.65
N ASN A 55 11.21 -18.57 7.74
CA ASN A 55 11.57 -19.99 7.81
C ASN A 55 11.51 -20.73 6.47
N ARG A 56 11.45 -20.04 5.33
CA ARG A 56 11.44 -20.67 4.01
C ARG A 56 12.86 -20.95 3.52
N ASN A 57 13.10 -22.19 3.11
CA ASN A 57 14.31 -22.49 2.35
C ASN A 57 14.27 -21.78 0.98
N TRP A 58 15.42 -21.72 0.32
CA TRP A 58 15.58 -20.99 -0.94
C TRP A 58 14.63 -21.48 -2.05
N THR A 59 14.40 -22.80 -2.13
CA THR A 59 13.52 -23.40 -3.15
C THR A 59 12.07 -22.97 -2.93
N ASP A 60 11.59 -23.07 -1.69
CA ASP A 60 10.23 -22.71 -1.33
C ASP A 60 10.00 -21.19 -1.47
N ALA A 61 10.98 -20.36 -1.10
CA ALA A 61 10.92 -18.92 -1.31
C ALA A 61 10.79 -18.56 -2.80
N LYS A 62 11.57 -19.24 -3.66
CA LYS A 62 11.49 -19.05 -5.11
C LYS A 62 10.14 -19.46 -5.67
N VAL A 63 9.58 -20.58 -5.22
CA VAL A 63 8.25 -21.04 -5.63
C VAL A 63 7.18 -20.05 -5.15
N PHE A 64 7.25 -19.61 -3.90
CA PHE A 64 6.31 -18.63 -3.33
C PHE A 64 6.30 -17.30 -4.09
N CYS A 65 7.46 -16.74 -4.44
CA CYS A 65 7.49 -15.54 -5.26
C CYS A 65 6.79 -15.77 -6.62
N LYS A 66 7.00 -16.94 -7.24
CA LYS A 66 6.35 -17.27 -8.52
C LYS A 66 4.84 -17.41 -8.42
N THR A 67 4.31 -17.98 -7.33
CA THR A 67 2.85 -18.10 -7.15
C THR A 67 2.16 -16.75 -7.04
N LEU A 68 2.92 -15.69 -6.72
CA LEU A 68 2.45 -14.31 -6.64
C LEU A 68 2.72 -13.51 -7.92
N GLY A 69 3.18 -14.15 -9.00
CA GLY A 69 3.58 -13.45 -10.23
C GLY A 69 4.88 -12.64 -10.07
N MET A 70 5.64 -12.88 -9.00
CA MET A 70 6.90 -12.21 -8.70
C MET A 70 8.09 -13.13 -8.98
N LYS A 71 9.29 -12.62 -8.74
CA LYS A 71 10.54 -13.39 -8.79
C LYS A 71 11.32 -13.16 -7.50
N LEU A 72 12.05 -14.19 -7.07
CA LEU A 72 13.00 -14.06 -5.98
C LEU A 72 13.98 -12.91 -6.28
N ALA A 73 14.19 -12.04 -5.29
CA ALA A 73 14.94 -10.80 -5.46
C ALA A 73 16.32 -11.05 -6.09
N THR A 74 16.64 -10.30 -7.13
CA THR A 74 17.96 -10.28 -7.76
C THR A 74 18.53 -8.88 -7.57
N ILE A 75 19.78 -8.82 -7.13
CA ILE A 75 20.48 -7.57 -6.86
C ILE A 75 21.62 -7.45 -7.88
N THR A 76 21.59 -6.42 -8.71
CA THR A 76 22.52 -6.24 -9.84
C THR A 76 23.31 -4.95 -9.79
N THR A 77 22.95 -4.01 -8.90
CA THR A 77 23.60 -2.70 -8.78
C THR A 77 23.99 -2.43 -7.33
N SER A 78 25.01 -1.57 -7.14
CA SER A 78 25.40 -1.09 -5.81
C SER A 78 24.29 -0.30 -5.14
N THR A 79 23.49 0.46 -5.91
CA THR A 79 22.34 1.23 -5.43
C THR A 79 21.28 0.33 -4.81
N GLN A 80 20.97 -0.81 -5.44
CA GLN A 80 20.03 -1.80 -4.90
C GLN A 80 20.53 -2.40 -3.58
N ILE A 81 21.84 -2.70 -3.47
CA ILE A 81 22.43 -3.19 -2.21
C ILE A 81 22.32 -2.12 -1.11
N ALA A 82 22.68 -0.88 -1.41
CA ALA A 82 22.64 0.21 -0.45
C ALA A 82 21.20 0.46 0.05
N PHE A 83 20.23 0.46 -0.86
CA PHE A 83 18.81 0.56 -0.53
C PHE A 83 18.36 -0.58 0.40
N LEU A 84 18.63 -1.84 0.03
CA LEU A 84 18.20 -2.98 0.83
C LEU A 84 18.85 -3.00 2.22
N LYS A 85 20.13 -2.61 2.34
CA LYS A 85 20.79 -2.47 3.65
C LYS A 85 20.14 -1.40 4.53
N ASN A 86 19.69 -0.30 3.94
CA ASN A 86 19.05 0.78 4.68
C ASN A 86 17.63 0.41 5.16
N VAL A 87 16.87 -0.32 4.33
CA VAL A 87 15.52 -0.76 4.68
C VAL A 87 15.54 -2.00 5.58
N TYR A 88 16.62 -2.79 5.53
CA TYR A 88 16.90 -3.87 6.47
C TYR A 88 17.33 -3.30 7.84
N ASN A 89 16.39 -2.69 8.54
CA ASN A 89 16.51 -2.46 9.98
C ASN A 89 15.78 -3.60 10.71
N GLY A 90 16.40 -4.14 11.75
CA GLY A 90 15.95 -5.35 12.47
C GLY A 90 14.55 -5.27 13.10
N THR A 91 13.89 -4.11 13.08
CA THR A 91 12.51 -3.91 13.50
C THR A 91 11.48 -4.30 12.43
N THR A 92 11.86 -4.37 11.15
CA THR A 92 10.96 -4.78 10.06
C THR A 92 10.66 -6.29 10.08
N PHE A 93 11.54 -7.06 10.72
CA PHE A 93 11.51 -8.53 10.75
C PHE A 93 11.46 -9.11 12.17
N SER A 94 11.08 -8.32 13.17
CA SER A 94 10.94 -8.75 14.57
C SER A 94 9.67 -9.56 14.82
#